data_AF-A0A5B6UU51-F1
#
_entry.id   AF-A0A5B6UU51-F1
#
_cell.length_a   1.000
_cell.length_b   1.000
_cell.length_c   1.000
_cell.angle_alpha   90.00
_cell.angle_beta   90.00
_cell.angle_gamma   90.00
#
_symmetry.space_group_name_H-M   'P 1'
#
loop_
_entity.id
_entity.type
_entity.pdbx_description
1 polymer ?
#
loop_
_entity_poly.entity_id
_entity_poly.type
_entity_poly.pdbx_seq_one_letter_code
_entity_poly.pdbx_strand_id
1 'polypeptide(L)'
;MEENPTVSPTTTPTNSSNKTTQELASEGLKHLEETIEAAFQILSSMNDELCNPALWSTNPTTHNTNTNTAAPNGSSLSNGAVLGNGDSSSDGGHHLEMGGIGGSGNGALDEARLRYKNSVAALRTVLTAIPNSQKAKAFETGSTATSPADEADIEKLEEEASNLRKELANKNVYIKRLIDQLRELITDVSTWQSPCSM
;
A
#
# COMPACT_ATOMS: atom_id res chain seq x y z
N MET A 1 -12.24 47.49 -17.49
CA MET A 1 -11.18 46.80 -16.74
C MET A 1 -11.89 45.93 -15.74
N GLU A 2 -12.02 44.65 -16.09
CA GLU A 2 -12.56 43.60 -15.22
C GLU A 2 -11.47 43.21 -14.23
N GLU A 3 -11.76 43.28 -12.93
CA GLU A 3 -10.88 42.72 -11.91
C GLU A 3 -11.54 41.45 -11.35
N ASN A 4 -10.91 40.34 -11.70
CA ASN A 4 -11.18 38.98 -11.26
C ASN A 4 -10.46 38.72 -9.93
N PRO A 5 -11.13 38.33 -8.83
CA PRO A 5 -10.42 37.90 -7.65
C PRO A 5 -10.01 36.43 -7.77
N THR A 6 -8.70 36.25 -7.96
CA THR A 6 -7.93 35.01 -7.85
C THR A 6 -8.35 34.20 -6.62
N VAL A 7 -8.99 33.06 -6.87
CA VAL A 7 -9.22 32.00 -5.89
C VAL A 7 -7.90 31.32 -5.55
N SER A 8 -7.36 31.62 -4.36
CA SER A 8 -6.33 30.80 -3.73
C SER A 8 -6.96 29.50 -3.23
N PRO A 9 -6.32 28.32 -3.39
CA PRO A 9 -6.77 27.10 -2.74
C PRO A 9 -6.42 27.18 -1.25
N THR A 10 -7.37 27.67 -0.47
CA THR A 10 -7.40 27.54 0.99
C THR A 10 -7.35 26.06 1.34
N THR A 11 -6.36 25.69 2.13
CA THR A 11 -6.27 24.43 2.86
C THR A 11 -7.53 24.26 3.71
N THR A 12 -8.48 23.46 3.23
CA THR A 12 -9.66 23.09 4.00
C THR A 12 -9.22 22.14 5.12
N PRO A 13 -9.38 22.50 6.41
CA PRO A 13 -9.41 21.49 7.46
C PRO A 13 -10.71 20.71 7.24
N THR A 14 -10.61 19.48 6.75
CA THR A 14 -11.77 18.61 6.57
C THR A 14 -12.39 18.36 7.93
N ASN A 15 -13.47 19.08 8.21
CA ASN A 15 -14.29 18.95 9.39
C ASN A 15 -14.80 17.50 9.44
N SER A 16 -14.20 16.66 10.29
CA SER A 16 -14.54 15.23 10.37
C SER A 16 -15.82 14.96 11.17
N SER A 17 -16.53 16.01 11.59
CA SER A 17 -17.67 15.89 12.52
C SER A 17 -18.92 15.22 11.92
N ASN A 18 -18.94 14.94 10.61
CA ASN A 18 -20.07 14.31 9.94
C ASN A 18 -19.70 13.13 9.02
N LYS A 19 -18.48 12.56 9.15
CA LYS A 19 -18.06 11.42 8.32
C LYS A 19 -18.55 10.10 8.90
N THR A 20 -19.23 9.28 8.09
CA THR A 20 -19.79 8.01 8.57
C THR A 20 -18.68 7.01 8.90
N THR A 21 -18.92 6.09 9.84
CA THR A 21 -17.93 5.06 10.21
C THR A 21 -17.47 4.23 9.01
N GLN A 22 -18.37 3.94 8.06
CA GLN A 22 -18.03 3.23 6.82
C GLN A 22 -17.09 4.05 5.93
N GLU A 23 -17.32 5.36 5.83
CA GLU A 23 -16.49 6.25 5.03
C GLU A 23 -15.11 6.50 5.68
N LEU A 24 -15.04 6.51 7.01
CA LEU A 24 -13.76 6.49 7.74
C LEU A 24 -13.03 5.17 7.51
N ALA A 25 -13.73 4.04 7.50
CA ALA A 25 -13.11 2.74 7.25
C ALA A 25 -12.53 2.63 5.83
N SER A 26 -13.27 3.08 4.80
CA SER A 26 -12.76 3.10 3.43
C SER A 26 -11.60 4.07 3.24
N GLU A 27 -11.65 5.23 3.89
CA GLU A 27 -10.53 6.19 3.90
C GLU A 27 -9.30 5.61 4.62
N GLY A 28 -9.49 4.90 5.74
CA GLY A 28 -8.43 4.21 6.45
C GLY A 28 -7.76 3.13 5.61
N LEU A 29 -8.54 2.37 4.84
CA LEU A 29 -8.01 1.37 3.91
C LEU A 29 -7.15 2.03 2.82
N LYS A 30 -7.61 3.14 2.25
CA LYS A 30 -6.83 3.90 1.26
C LYS A 30 -5.49 4.39 1.83
N HIS A 31 -5.49 5.02 3.01
CA HIS A 31 -4.25 5.50 3.64
C HIS A 31 -3.29 4.36 4.00
N LEU A 32 -3.82 3.17 4.31
CA LEU A 32 -3.01 1.97 4.53
C LEU A 32 -2.30 1.52 3.24
N GLU A 33 -3.01 1.48 2.12
CA GLU A 33 -2.42 1.15 0.81
C GLU A 33 -1.32 2.15 0.42
N GLU A 34 -1.58 3.45 0.58
CA GLU A 34 -0.59 4.52 0.32
C GLU A 34 0.62 4.41 1.26
N THR A 35 0.43 3.98 2.51
CA THR A 35 1.52 3.71 3.45
C THR A 35 2.39 2.56 2.98
N ILE A 36 1.76 1.47 2.53
CA ILE A 36 2.46 0.28 2.03
C ILE A 36 3.27 0.63 0.77
N GLU A 37 2.66 1.33 -0.18
CA GLU A 37 3.33 1.74 -1.41
C GLU A 37 4.53 2.64 -1.15
N ALA A 38 4.38 3.66 -0.29
CA ALA A 38 5.48 4.53 0.09
C ALA A 38 6.60 3.77 0.82
N ALA A 39 6.27 2.79 1.66
CA ALA A 39 7.26 1.94 2.33
C ALA A 39 8.04 1.08 1.33
N PHE A 40 7.35 0.48 0.34
CA PHE A 40 8.02 -0.24 -0.75
C PHE A 40 8.94 0.68 -1.54
N GLN A 41 8.51 1.89 -1.86
CA GLN A 41 9.34 2.84 -2.58
C GLN A 41 10.60 3.23 -1.80
N ILE A 42 10.51 3.42 -0.48
CA ILE A 42 11.68 3.67 0.38
C ILE A 42 12.66 2.49 0.28
N LEU A 43 12.17 1.26 0.45
CA LEU A 43 13.01 0.07 0.41
C LEU A 43 13.68 -0.11 -0.95
N SER A 44 12.93 0.07 -2.04
CA SER A 44 13.45 0.00 -3.41
C SER A 44 14.49 1.07 -3.67
N SER A 45 14.24 2.33 -3.31
CA SER A 45 15.20 3.42 -3.49
C SER A 45 16.46 3.22 -2.65
N MET A 46 16.34 2.73 -1.41
CA MET A 46 17.50 2.35 -0.60
C MET A 46 18.28 1.19 -1.23
N ASN A 47 17.58 0.18 -1.77
CA ASN A 47 18.20 -0.95 -2.44
C ASN A 47 18.95 -0.50 -3.70
N ASP A 48 18.39 0.41 -4.50
CA ASP A 48 19.03 0.94 -5.71
C ASP A 48 20.31 1.71 -5.37
N GLU A 49 20.28 2.52 -4.30
CA GLU A 49 21.48 3.19 -3.78
C GLU A 49 22.51 2.18 -3.27
N LEU A 50 22.09 1.12 -2.55
CA LEU A 50 22.96 0.06 -2.01
C LEU A 50 23.40 -0.99 -3.04
N CYS A 51 22.85 -0.98 -4.24
CA CYS A 51 23.31 -1.82 -5.35
C CYS A 51 24.06 -1.04 -6.43
N ASN A 52 24.20 0.29 -6.32
CA ASN A 52 24.92 1.12 -7.29
C ASN A 52 26.45 0.94 -7.25
N PRO A 53 27.08 0.22 -8.21
CA PRO A 53 28.52 -0.10 -8.18
C PRO A 53 29.42 1.14 -8.22
N ALA A 54 28.92 2.27 -8.72
CA ALA A 54 29.67 3.52 -8.78
C ALA A 54 30.03 4.07 -7.38
N LEU A 55 29.25 3.74 -6.35
CA LEU A 55 29.49 4.20 -4.97
C LEU A 55 30.60 3.42 -4.26
N TRP A 56 30.94 2.20 -4.73
CA TRP A 56 32.02 1.39 -4.15
C TRP A 56 33.18 1.16 -5.10
N SER A 57 33.09 1.60 -6.37
CA SER A 57 34.18 1.51 -7.33
C SER A 57 35.27 2.54 -7.04
N THR A 58 36.19 2.21 -6.15
CA THR A 58 37.43 2.97 -5.96
C THR A 58 38.37 2.68 -7.12
N ASN A 59 38.34 3.48 -8.18
CA ASN A 59 39.42 3.50 -9.18
C ASN A 59 40.58 4.33 -8.60
N PRO A 60 41.74 3.75 -8.26
CA PRO A 60 42.92 4.55 -7.94
C PRO A 60 43.50 5.02 -9.27
N THR A 61 43.06 6.15 -9.80
CA THR A 61 43.84 6.83 -10.84
C THR A 61 44.98 7.54 -10.14
N THR A 62 46.12 6.86 -10.11
CA THR A 62 47.44 7.40 -9.79
C THR A 62 47.61 8.72 -10.54
N HIS A 63 47.68 9.83 -9.80
CA HIS A 63 48.09 11.13 -10.34
C HIS A 63 49.58 11.02 -10.71
N ASN A 64 49.87 10.54 -11.92
CA ASN A 64 51.22 10.55 -12.44
C ASN A 64 51.43 11.85 -13.20
N THR A 65 51.96 12.85 -12.48
CA THR A 65 52.49 14.08 -13.06
C THR A 65 53.75 13.70 -13.84
N ASN A 66 53.67 13.61 -15.17
CA ASN A 66 54.87 13.56 -15.99
C ASN A 66 54.74 14.45 -17.22
N THR A 67 55.50 15.53 -17.16
CA THR A 67 55.90 16.43 -18.24
C THR A 67 56.75 15.66 -19.26
N ASN A 68 56.38 15.69 -20.55
CA ASN A 68 57.27 16.04 -21.68
C ASN A 68 56.71 15.63 -23.06
N THR A 69 56.49 16.66 -23.88
CA THR A 69 56.65 16.83 -25.35
C THR A 69 56.93 15.63 -26.26
N ALA A 70 56.04 15.37 -27.24
CA ALA A 70 56.29 15.39 -28.70
C ALA A 70 55.04 14.94 -29.50
N ALA A 71 54.65 15.71 -30.53
CA ALA A 71 53.49 15.54 -31.44
C ALA A 71 53.75 14.44 -32.54
N PRO A 72 52.86 14.14 -33.54
CA PRO A 72 51.68 14.89 -34.03
C PRO A 72 50.42 14.12 -34.53
N ASN A 73 49.40 14.94 -34.86
CA ASN A 73 48.26 14.80 -35.80
C ASN A 73 46.96 14.09 -35.39
N GLY A 74 45.84 14.86 -35.43
CA GLY A 74 44.49 14.29 -35.61
C GLY A 74 43.27 15.12 -35.18
N SER A 75 42.98 16.24 -35.87
CA SER A 75 41.64 16.81 -36.16
C SER A 75 40.70 17.42 -35.08
N SER A 76 40.33 18.69 -35.37
CA SER A 76 39.04 19.40 -35.14
C SER A 76 38.77 20.02 -33.74
N LEU A 77 39.15 21.30 -33.51
CA LEU A 77 38.33 22.54 -33.63
C LEU A 77 37.17 22.62 -32.61
N SER A 78 36.89 23.67 -31.83
CA SER A 78 37.48 24.99 -31.46
C SER A 78 36.34 25.68 -30.66
N ASN A 79 36.50 26.24 -29.47
CA ASN A 79 36.91 27.64 -29.24
C ASN A 79 37.06 27.89 -27.71
N GLY A 80 38.22 28.41 -27.29
CA GLY A 80 38.32 29.24 -26.07
C GLY A 80 37.79 30.65 -26.37
N ALA A 81 37.87 31.66 -25.50
CA ALA A 81 38.34 31.84 -24.14
C ALA A 81 37.81 33.23 -23.74
N VAL A 82 37.37 33.44 -22.49
CA VAL A 82 37.51 34.77 -21.87
C VAL A 82 37.52 34.66 -20.35
N LEU A 83 38.46 35.38 -19.77
CA LEU A 83 38.82 35.48 -18.37
C LEU A 83 37.74 36.22 -17.57
N GLY A 84 37.56 35.84 -16.31
CA GLY A 84 36.72 36.57 -15.36
C GLY A 84 36.98 36.13 -13.92
N ASN A 85 38.02 36.70 -13.31
CA ASN A 85 38.25 36.68 -11.86
C ASN A 85 37.07 37.35 -11.13
N GLY A 86 36.59 36.73 -10.06
CA GLY A 86 35.64 37.32 -9.12
C GLY A 86 35.71 36.63 -7.77
N ASP A 87 36.60 37.14 -6.91
CA ASP A 87 36.60 36.94 -5.46
C ASP A 87 35.33 37.54 -4.85
N SER A 88 34.65 36.82 -3.95
CA SER A 88 33.98 37.43 -2.81
C SER A 88 33.68 36.39 -1.72
N SER A 89 34.08 36.78 -0.52
CA SER A 89 34.09 36.07 0.74
C SER A 89 32.76 36.21 1.51
N SER A 90 32.54 35.24 2.41
CA SER A 90 31.94 35.40 3.75
C SER A 90 30.40 35.39 3.97
N ASP A 91 30.00 34.37 4.75
CA ASP A 91 29.19 34.37 5.98
C ASP A 91 27.68 34.72 5.97
N GLY A 92 26.95 34.00 6.84
CA GLY A 92 25.69 34.46 7.42
C GLY A 92 24.40 33.82 6.93
N GLY A 93 24.04 32.67 7.54
CA GLY A 93 22.70 32.40 8.07
C GLY A 93 21.46 32.34 7.17
N HIS A 94 20.57 31.41 7.56
CA HIS A 94 19.11 31.41 7.35
C HIS A 94 18.56 30.79 6.04
N HIS A 95 18.26 29.49 6.15
CA HIS A 95 16.91 28.92 6.00
C HIS A 95 16.01 29.45 4.85
N LEU A 96 15.68 28.49 3.95
CA LEU A 96 14.64 28.45 2.91
C LEU A 96 15.03 29.02 1.54
N GLU A 97 15.03 28.14 0.53
CA GLU A 97 14.34 28.24 -0.78
C GLU A 97 15.02 27.26 -1.76
N MET A 98 14.49 26.04 -1.91
CA MET A 98 13.76 25.58 -3.10
C MET A 98 14.34 26.03 -4.45
N GLY A 99 14.93 25.07 -5.18
CA GLY A 99 14.93 25.05 -6.65
C GLY A 99 16.23 25.43 -7.34
N GLY A 100 17.04 24.43 -7.70
CA GLY A 100 18.12 24.63 -8.66
C GLY A 100 19.15 23.50 -8.74
N ILE A 101 18.92 22.56 -9.64
CA ILE A 101 19.91 21.96 -10.56
C ILE A 101 21.29 21.64 -9.91
N GLY A 102 21.45 20.41 -9.42
CA GLY A 102 22.77 19.92 -9.03
C GLY A 102 22.72 18.66 -8.18
N GLY A 103 22.80 17.49 -8.83
CA GLY A 103 23.22 16.20 -8.28
C GLY A 103 22.83 15.88 -6.82
N SER A 104 21.68 15.25 -6.61
CA SER A 104 21.45 14.52 -5.36
C SER A 104 20.52 13.34 -5.64
N GLY A 105 21.08 12.12 -5.59
CA GLY A 105 20.34 10.87 -5.76
C GLY A 105 19.27 10.62 -4.68
N ASN A 106 19.10 11.55 -3.74
CA ASN A 106 18.28 11.40 -2.55
C ASN A 106 16.84 11.91 -2.70
N GLY A 107 16.52 12.61 -3.80
CA GLY A 107 15.19 13.22 -3.98
C GLY A 107 14.02 12.21 -3.99
N ALA A 108 14.22 11.03 -4.60
CA ALA A 108 13.20 9.98 -4.63
C ALA A 108 12.99 9.32 -3.25
N LEU A 109 14.09 9.08 -2.53
CA LEU A 109 14.06 8.52 -1.19
C LEU A 109 13.41 9.47 -0.18
N ASP A 110 13.76 10.76 -0.25
CA ASP A 110 13.21 11.78 0.65
C ASP A 110 11.72 12.05 0.36
N GLU A 111 11.31 12.01 -0.91
CA GLU A 111 9.90 12.09 -1.30
C GLU A 111 9.10 10.86 -0.82
N ALA A 112 9.65 9.65 -0.96
CA ALA A 112 9.00 8.44 -0.47
C ALA A 112 8.84 8.45 1.06
N ARG A 113 9.85 8.94 1.78
CA ARG A 113 9.79 9.17 3.24
C ARG A 113 8.72 10.18 3.63
N LEU A 114 8.60 11.28 2.88
CA LEU A 114 7.60 12.30 3.14
C LEU A 114 6.18 11.72 2.96
N ARG A 115 5.94 10.98 1.87
CA ARG A 115 4.64 10.33 1.61
C ARG A 115 4.29 9.31 2.68
N TYR A 116 5.24 8.45 3.06
CA TYR A 116 5.04 7.48 4.14
C TYR A 116 4.65 8.16 5.45
N LYS A 117 5.33 9.24 5.82
CA LYS A 117 5.00 10.00 7.04
C LYS A 117 3.59 10.60 6.97
N ASN A 118 3.21 11.14 5.82
CA ASN A 118 1.89 11.76 5.61
C ASN A 118 0.77 10.72 5.68
N SER A 119 0.86 9.64 4.89
CA SER A 119 -0.16 8.58 4.86
C SER A 119 -0.32 7.91 6.23
N VAL A 120 0.77 7.70 6.98
CA VAL A 120 0.72 7.21 8.36
C VAL A 120 0.01 8.21 9.29
N ALA A 121 0.26 9.51 9.15
CA ALA A 121 -0.42 10.53 9.96
C ALA A 121 -1.92 10.59 9.65
N ALA A 122 -2.29 10.49 8.38
CA ALA A 122 -3.68 10.42 7.94
C ALA A 122 -4.38 9.15 8.47
N LEU A 123 -3.72 7.99 8.37
CA LEU A 123 -4.22 6.72 8.91
C LEU A 123 -4.45 6.80 10.42
N ARG A 124 -3.51 7.38 11.18
CA ARG A 124 -3.68 7.60 12.63
C ARG A 124 -4.86 8.52 12.93
N THR A 125 -5.07 9.55 12.13
CA THR A 125 -6.21 10.46 12.27
C THR A 125 -7.54 9.75 12.04
N VAL A 126 -7.61 8.88 11.03
CA VAL A 126 -8.80 8.06 10.78
C VAL A 126 -9.05 7.09 11.93
N LEU A 127 -8.02 6.39 12.41
CA LEU A 127 -8.15 5.44 13.52
C LEU A 127 -8.62 6.10 14.82
N THR A 128 -8.21 7.34 15.10
CA THR A 128 -8.71 8.10 16.26
C THR A 128 -10.12 8.63 16.04
N ALA A 129 -10.52 8.89 14.79
CA ALA A 129 -11.86 9.35 14.45
C ALA A 129 -12.92 8.22 14.50
N ILE A 130 -12.56 6.97 14.20
CA ILE A 130 -13.51 5.83 14.18
C ILE A 130 -14.28 5.67 15.51
N PRO A 131 -13.62 5.59 16.69
CA PRO A 131 -14.32 5.49 17.98
C PRO A 131 -15.23 6.70 18.27
N ASN A 132 -14.85 7.88 17.81
CA ASN A 132 -15.64 9.10 17.99
C ASN A 132 -16.87 9.12 17.08
N SER A 133 -16.77 8.60 15.85
CA SER A 133 -17.93 8.43 14.95
C SER A 133 -18.97 7.46 15.50
N GLN A 134 -18.55 6.44 16.25
CA GLN A 134 -19.45 5.50 16.94
C GLN A 134 -20.15 6.16 18.13
N LYS A 135 -19.45 7.00 18.90
CA LYS A 135 -20.03 7.76 20.01
C LYS A 135 -20.98 8.87 19.54
N ALA A 136 -20.67 9.55 18.44
CA ALA A 136 -21.55 10.53 17.82
C ALA A 136 -22.85 9.86 17.32
N LYS A 137 -22.73 8.68 16.68
CA LYS A 137 -23.90 7.85 16.40
C LYS A 137 -24.63 7.44 17.67
N ALA A 138 -23.97 7.07 18.76
CA ALA A 138 -24.64 6.67 20.00
C ALA A 138 -25.41 7.81 20.71
N PHE A 139 -25.04 9.08 20.50
CA PHE A 139 -25.79 10.22 21.05
C PHE A 139 -27.02 10.60 20.21
N GLU A 140 -27.01 10.30 18.91
CA GLU A 140 -28.18 10.41 18.01
C GLU A 140 -29.03 9.12 18.00
N THR A 141 -28.43 8.00 18.40
CA THR A 141 -29.01 6.65 18.43
C THR A 141 -29.34 6.27 19.86
N GLY A 142 -30.30 6.96 20.46
CA GLY A 142 -31.18 6.35 21.44
C GLY A 142 -32.13 5.37 20.76
N SER A 143 -31.62 4.39 20.01
CA SER A 143 -32.41 3.28 19.46
C SER A 143 -31.49 2.23 18.87
N THR A 144 -31.37 1.08 19.52
CA THR A 144 -31.05 -0.16 18.81
C THR A 144 -32.04 -0.27 17.64
N ALA A 145 -31.58 0.05 16.45
CA ALA A 145 -32.32 -0.16 15.22
C ALA A 145 -31.28 -0.56 14.18
N THR A 146 -31.03 -1.87 14.12
CA THR A 146 -30.90 -2.51 12.82
C THR A 146 -32.06 -2.00 11.98
N SER A 147 -31.78 -1.47 10.78
CA SER A 147 -32.86 -1.07 9.87
C SER A 147 -33.81 -2.26 9.73
N PRO A 148 -35.13 -2.10 9.79
CA PRO A 148 -36.08 -3.24 9.71
C PRO A 148 -35.91 -4.06 8.42
N ALA A 149 -35.30 -3.48 7.39
CA ALA A 149 -34.91 -4.21 6.18
C ALA A 149 -33.70 -5.14 6.39
N ASP A 150 -32.68 -4.68 7.12
CA ASP A 150 -31.46 -5.47 7.35
C ASP A 150 -31.70 -6.59 8.38
N GLU A 151 -32.58 -6.37 9.37
CA GLU A 151 -32.97 -7.40 10.35
C GLU A 151 -33.75 -8.56 9.69
N ALA A 152 -34.68 -8.25 8.78
CA ALA A 152 -35.46 -9.25 8.06
C ALA A 152 -34.60 -10.11 7.12
N ASP A 153 -33.58 -9.51 6.50
CA ASP A 153 -32.64 -10.23 5.65
C ASP A 153 -31.73 -11.17 6.46
N ILE A 154 -31.34 -10.77 7.68
CA ILE A 154 -30.58 -11.62 8.60
C ILE A 154 -31.41 -12.83 9.04
N GLU A 155 -32.67 -12.62 9.43
CA GLU A 155 -33.59 -13.70 9.83
C GLU A 155 -33.80 -14.72 8.69
N LYS A 156 -34.00 -14.22 7.46
CA LYS A 156 -34.14 -15.07 6.27
C LYS A 156 -32.87 -15.88 5.98
N LEU A 157 -31.69 -15.28 6.10
CA LEU A 157 -30.43 -15.98 5.88
C LEU A 157 -30.18 -17.04 6.97
N GLU A 158 -30.59 -16.78 8.21
CA GLU A 158 -30.51 -17.75 9.30
C GLU A 158 -31.46 -18.94 9.08
N GLU A 159 -32.68 -18.68 8.59
CA GLU A 159 -33.62 -19.72 8.20
C GLU A 159 -33.09 -20.58 7.05
N GLU A 160 -32.53 -19.97 6.00
CA GLU A 160 -31.92 -20.68 4.88
C GLU A 160 -30.74 -21.55 5.33
N ALA A 161 -29.86 -21.01 6.18
CA ALA A 161 -28.75 -21.76 6.76
C ALA A 161 -29.25 -22.94 7.60
N SER A 162 -30.33 -22.77 8.35
CA SER A 162 -30.95 -23.83 9.14
C SER A 162 -31.57 -24.92 8.26
N ASN A 163 -32.24 -24.54 7.17
CA ASN A 163 -32.80 -25.48 6.21
C ASN A 163 -31.70 -26.27 5.49
N LEU A 164 -30.62 -25.61 5.05
CA LEU A 164 -29.46 -26.26 4.42
C LEU A 164 -28.78 -27.26 5.36
N ARG A 165 -28.60 -26.91 6.64
CA ARG A 165 -28.05 -27.84 7.65
C ARG A 165 -28.95 -29.08 7.82
N LYS A 166 -30.27 -28.90 7.82
CA LYS A 166 -31.23 -30.00 7.91
C LYS A 166 -31.20 -30.90 6.68
N GLU A 167 -31.15 -30.32 5.48
CA GLU A 167 -31.04 -31.09 4.22
C GLU A 167 -29.72 -31.88 4.15
N LEU A 168 -28.61 -31.25 4.56
CA LEU A 168 -27.30 -31.92 4.63
C LEU A 168 -27.34 -33.13 5.58
N ALA A 169 -27.92 -32.97 6.77
CA ALA A 169 -28.09 -34.07 7.70
C ALA A 169 -28.95 -35.20 7.12
N ASN A 170 -30.06 -34.86 6.45
CA ASN A 170 -30.94 -35.84 5.80
C ASN A 170 -30.22 -36.60 4.66
N LYS A 171 -29.47 -35.90 3.80
CA LYS A 171 -28.67 -36.52 2.73
C LYS A 171 -27.61 -37.46 3.30
N ASN A 172 -26.95 -37.08 4.40
CA ASN A 172 -25.99 -37.96 5.08
C ASN A 172 -26.63 -39.24 5.62
N VAL A 173 -27.83 -39.15 6.20
CA VAL A 173 -28.59 -40.34 6.65
C VAL A 173 -28.91 -41.25 5.47
N TYR A 174 -29.34 -40.68 4.34
CA TYR A 174 -29.64 -41.44 3.13
C TYR A 174 -28.40 -42.15 2.57
N ILE A 175 -27.26 -41.46 2.47
CA ILE A 175 -25.99 -42.05 2.04
C ILE A 175 -25.59 -43.20 2.96
N LYS A 176 -25.72 -43.02 4.28
CA LYS A 176 -25.40 -44.08 5.25
C LYS A 176 -26.26 -45.33 5.02
N ARG A 177 -27.57 -45.15 4.79
CA ARG A 177 -28.46 -46.26 4.45
C ARG A 177 -28.03 -46.99 3.18
N LEU A 178 -27.68 -46.26 2.12
CA LEU A 178 -27.19 -46.88 0.88
C LEU A 178 -25.89 -47.66 1.09
N ILE A 179 -24.97 -47.11 1.89
CA ILE A 179 -23.72 -47.80 2.26
C ILE A 179 -24.02 -49.09 3.01
N ASP A 180 -24.96 -49.06 3.95
CA ASP A 180 -25.34 -50.24 4.74
C ASP A 180 -25.99 -51.32 3.85
N GLN A 181 -26.89 -50.91 2.94
CA GLN A 181 -27.49 -51.82 1.95
C GLN A 181 -26.44 -52.44 1.02
N LEU A 182 -25.45 -51.67 0.57
CA LEU A 182 -24.36 -52.20 -0.26
C LEU A 182 -23.50 -53.20 0.52
N ARG A 183 -23.21 -52.92 1.78
CA ARG A 183 -22.43 -53.83 2.65
C ARG A 183 -23.19 -55.13 2.91
N GLU A 184 -24.49 -55.06 3.14
CA GLU A 184 -25.36 -56.23 3.27
C GLU A 184 -25.33 -57.08 1.99
N LEU A 185 -25.54 -56.44 0.83
CA LEU A 185 -25.48 -57.12 -0.46
C LEU A 185 -24.13 -57.81 -0.72
N ILE A 186 -23.01 -57.13 -0.41
CA ILE A 186 -21.66 -57.72 -0.54
C ILE A 186 -21.53 -58.94 0.38
N THR A 187 -22.07 -58.86 1.60
CA THR A 187 -22.04 -59.96 2.57
C THR A 187 -22.83 -61.15 2.02
N ASP A 188 -24.05 -60.92 1.54
CA ASP A 188 -24.89 -61.95 0.93
C ASP A 188 -24.16 -62.61 -0.25
N VAL A 189 -23.65 -61.83 -1.20
CA VAL A 189 -22.89 -62.36 -2.36
C VAL A 189 -21.69 -63.20 -1.90
N SER A 190 -20.98 -62.76 -0.87
CA SER A 190 -19.83 -63.51 -0.32
C SER A 190 -20.24 -64.86 0.28
N THR A 191 -21.45 -64.98 0.84
CA THR A 191 -21.96 -66.28 1.33
C THR A 191 -22.21 -67.26 0.17
N TRP A 192 -22.63 -66.78 -1.00
CA TRP A 192 -22.82 -67.62 -2.20
C TRP A 192 -21.52 -67.99 -2.90
N GLN A 193 -20.46 -67.20 -2.72
CA GLN A 193 -19.15 -67.41 -3.35
C GLN A 193 -18.18 -68.23 -2.50
N SER A 194 -18.56 -68.62 -1.28
CA SER A 194 -17.75 -69.51 -0.46
C SER A 194 -17.67 -70.89 -1.14
N PRO A 195 -16.47 -71.40 -1.48
CA PRO A 195 -16.35 -72.73 -2.08
C PRO A 195 -16.89 -73.76 -1.10
N CYS A 196 -17.95 -74.49 -1.48
CA CYS A 196 -18.28 -75.73 -0.79
C CYS A 196 -17.04 -76.63 -0.88
N SER A 197 -16.29 -76.80 0.21
CA SER A 197 -15.25 -77.83 0.28
C SER A 197 -15.93 -79.18 0.05
N MET A 198 -15.74 -79.74 -1.15
CA MET A 198 -15.96 -81.15 -1.45
C MET A 198 -14.69 -81.92 -1.09
#